data_AF-A0AAX0QS77-F1
#
_entry.id   AF-A0AAX0QS77-F1
#
_cell.length_a   1.000
_cell.length_b   1.000
_cell.length_c   1.000
_cell.angle_alpha   90.00
_cell.angle_beta   90.00
_cell.angle_gamma   90.00
#
_symmetry.space_group_name_H-M   'P 1'
#
loop_
_entity.id
_entity.type
_entity.pdbx_description
1 polymer ?
#
loop_
_entity_poly.entity_id
_entity_poly.type
_entity_poly.pdbx_seq_one_letter_code
_entity_poly.pdbx_strand_id
1 'polypeptide(L)'
;ASDSNIIQTPISFVSHFDNVNDSGIQGLLKTFRLEFLEVQAQNIKYKNENNLFANIVSCMHQPSEEDLLIESDKEVYGLRLNHSSKLDELKELELNPDGTYIISGGQGALGLVSLRLLVQKGARNIILLSRSSLKEDVHEELNALRKESNIELLKCDVSNETDVRKVKEWLSEVNWPNVKGIIHTAGVLSDAVIQNQTSETLETSYAAKVHGAHNLHDIFLPPDFLLLFSSAAATFGSAGQGNYAAANSTLDALAEKWSNNNENVLSIQWGAWSDGGMA
;
A
#
# COMPACT_ATOMS: atom_id res chain seq x y z
N ALA A 1 -5.34 -25.46 44.58
CA ALA A 1 -6.54 -25.93 43.89
C ALA A 1 -6.58 -25.22 42.55
N SER A 2 -6.48 -26.01 41.47
CA SER A 2 -6.49 -25.65 40.05
C SER A 2 -5.55 -24.53 39.58
N ASP A 3 -4.26 -24.85 39.48
CA ASP A 3 -3.43 -24.31 38.39
C ASP A 3 -3.97 -24.90 37.08
N SER A 4 -4.93 -24.21 36.46
CA SER A 4 -5.26 -24.50 35.08
C SER A 4 -4.08 -24.03 34.23
N ASN A 5 -3.20 -24.97 33.86
CA ASN A 5 -2.41 -24.87 32.64
C ASN A 5 -3.40 -24.76 31.47
N ILE A 6 -3.99 -23.58 31.29
CA ILE A 6 -4.56 -23.20 30.01
C ILE A 6 -3.34 -23.14 29.12
N ILE A 7 -3.13 -24.19 28.33
CA ILE A 7 -2.31 -24.08 27.13
C ILE A 7 -2.94 -22.90 26.39
N GLN A 8 -2.29 -21.74 26.41
CA GLN A 8 -2.68 -20.62 25.58
C GLN A 8 -2.43 -21.09 24.15
N THR A 9 -3.45 -21.71 23.55
CA THR A 9 -3.38 -22.16 22.17
C THR A 9 -3.14 -20.93 21.31
N PRO A 10 -2.06 -20.89 20.53
CA PRO A 10 -1.73 -19.74 19.70
C PRO A 10 -2.85 -19.51 18.68
N ILE A 11 -3.25 -18.26 18.48
CA ILE A 11 -4.16 -17.90 17.40
C ILE A 11 -3.37 -17.99 16.09
N SER A 12 -3.74 -18.92 15.20
CA SER A 12 -3.05 -19.13 13.93
C SER A 12 -3.94 -18.70 12.77
N PHE A 13 -3.49 -17.73 11.99
CA PHE A 13 -4.10 -17.37 10.72
C PHE A 13 -3.39 -18.12 9.60
N VAL A 14 -4.13 -18.88 8.80
CA VAL A 14 -3.59 -19.69 7.71
C VAL A 14 -4.18 -19.22 6.40
N SER A 15 -3.33 -18.84 5.44
CA SER A 15 -3.74 -18.34 4.13
C SER A 15 -2.87 -18.86 3.00
N HIS A 16 -3.43 -18.96 1.80
CA HIS A 16 -2.63 -19.28 0.61
C HIS A 16 -1.69 -18.11 0.29
N PHE A 17 -0.45 -18.39 -0.13
CA PHE A 17 0.59 -17.39 -0.33
C PHE A 17 0.16 -16.27 -1.30
N ASP A 18 -0.51 -16.63 -2.39
CA ASP A 18 -0.98 -15.68 -3.42
C ASP A 18 -2.35 -15.03 -3.11
N ASN A 19 -2.94 -15.27 -1.93
CA ASN A 19 -4.25 -14.69 -1.61
C ASN A 19 -4.11 -13.24 -1.12
N VAL A 20 -4.25 -12.29 -2.04
CA VAL A 20 -4.24 -10.85 -1.75
C VAL A 20 -5.33 -10.45 -0.75
N ASN A 21 -6.50 -11.09 -0.77
CA ASN A 21 -7.62 -10.74 0.11
C ASN A 21 -7.28 -10.98 1.59
N ASP A 22 -6.39 -11.93 1.89
CA ASP A 22 -5.97 -12.24 3.25
C ASP A 22 -4.78 -11.37 3.71
N SER A 23 -4.19 -10.58 2.81
CA SER A 23 -2.98 -9.80 3.12
C SER A 23 -3.24 -8.67 4.11
N GLY A 24 -4.47 -8.17 4.17
CA GLY A 24 -4.88 -7.20 5.20
C GLY A 24 -4.85 -7.79 6.61
N ILE A 25 -5.14 -9.09 6.76
CA ILE A 25 -5.08 -9.79 8.06
C ILE A 25 -3.64 -9.79 8.59
N GLN A 26 -2.64 -9.88 7.72
CA GLN A 26 -1.23 -9.92 8.10
C GLN A 26 -0.77 -8.59 8.70
N GLY A 27 -1.14 -7.48 8.06
CA GLY A 27 -0.88 -6.15 8.60
C GLY A 27 -1.58 -5.92 9.94
N LEU A 28 -2.86 -6.30 10.02
CA LEU A 28 -3.62 -6.21 11.26
C LEU A 28 -2.99 -7.04 12.39
N LEU A 29 -2.55 -8.26 12.09
CA LEU A 29 -1.93 -9.18 13.06
C LEU A 29 -0.65 -8.61 13.66
N LYS A 30 0.16 -7.91 12.85
CA LYS A 30 1.38 -7.27 13.34
C LYS A 30 1.06 -6.19 14.37
N THR A 31 0.06 -5.36 14.11
CA THR A 31 -0.43 -4.41 15.13
C THR A 31 -1.06 -5.12 16.32
N PHE A 32 -1.79 -6.22 16.11
CA PHE A 32 -2.38 -7.01 17.19
C PHE A 32 -1.33 -7.51 18.19
N ARG A 33 -0.21 -8.04 17.69
CA ARG A 33 0.91 -8.48 18.55
C ARG A 33 1.50 -7.33 19.39
N LEU A 34 1.43 -6.08 18.91
CA LEU A 34 1.89 -4.91 19.66
C LEU A 34 0.88 -4.44 20.72
N GLU A 35 -0.40 -4.72 20.54
CA GLU A 35 -1.48 -4.28 21.45
C GLU A 35 -1.90 -5.34 22.47
N PHE A 36 -1.68 -6.63 22.17
CA PHE A 36 -2.08 -7.78 23.00
C PHE A 36 -0.90 -8.73 23.25
N LEU A 37 0.07 -8.25 24.04
CA LEU A 37 1.32 -8.97 24.32
C LEU A 37 1.12 -10.32 25.04
N GLU A 38 -0.05 -10.51 25.67
CA GLU A 38 -0.44 -11.73 26.36
C GLU A 38 -1.04 -12.81 25.45
N VAL A 39 -1.30 -12.47 24.17
CA VAL A 39 -1.91 -13.38 23.20
C VAL A 39 -0.89 -13.77 22.14
N GLN A 40 -0.47 -15.03 22.17
CA GLN A 40 0.39 -15.54 21.12
C GLN A 40 -0.40 -15.70 19.81
N ALA A 41 0.02 -14.99 18.77
CA ALA A 41 -0.65 -15.01 17.47
C ALA A 41 0.37 -15.18 16.33
N GLN A 42 0.05 -16.05 15.37
CA GLN A 42 0.92 -16.41 14.26
C GLN A 42 0.23 -16.36 12.91
N ASN A 43 0.99 -15.99 11.88
CA ASN A 43 0.56 -16.03 10.49
C ASN A 43 1.33 -17.14 9.77
N ILE A 44 0.61 -18.01 9.07
CA ILE A 44 1.15 -19.12 8.31
C ILE A 44 0.64 -19.01 6.87
N LYS A 45 1.54 -18.71 5.94
CA LYS A 45 1.28 -18.81 4.51
C LYS A 45 1.64 -20.21 4.02
N TYR A 46 0.91 -20.70 3.01
CA TYR A 46 1.28 -21.93 2.31
C TYR A 46 1.24 -21.74 0.79
N LYS A 47 2.19 -22.36 0.08
CA LYS A 47 2.19 -22.45 -1.40
C LYS A 47 1.66 -23.77 -1.92
N ASN A 48 1.79 -24.84 -1.12
CA ASN A 48 1.43 -26.20 -1.52
C ASN A 48 0.53 -26.85 -0.46
N GLU A 49 -0.45 -27.64 -0.91
CA GLU A 49 -1.40 -28.36 -0.06
C GLU A 49 -0.89 -29.73 0.42
N ASN A 50 0.19 -30.25 -0.18
CA ASN A 50 0.82 -31.50 0.23
C ASN A 50 1.22 -31.45 1.72
N ASN A 51 0.76 -32.43 2.48
CA ASN A 51 0.94 -32.54 3.93
C ASN A 51 0.61 -31.25 4.72
N LEU A 52 -0.22 -30.36 4.15
CA LEU A 52 -0.49 -29.03 4.71
C LEU A 52 -0.99 -29.11 6.16
N PHE A 53 -1.91 -30.03 6.45
CA PHE A 53 -2.42 -30.21 7.81
C PHE A 53 -1.33 -30.57 8.80
N ALA A 54 -0.42 -31.49 8.43
CA ALA A 54 0.70 -31.87 9.30
C ALA A 54 1.68 -30.70 9.52
N ASN A 55 1.95 -29.92 8.46
CA ASN A 55 2.82 -28.74 8.55
C ASN A 55 2.20 -27.64 9.43
N ILE A 56 0.91 -27.35 9.27
CA ILE A 56 0.18 -26.39 10.13
C ILE A 56 0.22 -26.85 11.58
N VAL A 57 -0.11 -28.12 11.85
CA VAL A 57 -0.06 -28.67 13.21
C VAL A 57 1.35 -28.57 13.79
N SER A 58 2.40 -28.84 13.01
CA SER A 58 3.78 -28.65 13.44
C SER A 58 4.08 -27.21 13.84
N CYS A 59 3.66 -26.24 13.03
CA CYS A 59 3.81 -24.81 13.34
C CYS A 59 3.03 -24.40 14.61
N MET A 60 1.85 -24.99 14.85
CA MET A 60 1.06 -24.72 16.06
C MET A 60 1.70 -25.27 17.33
N HIS A 61 2.50 -26.33 17.25
CA HIS A 61 3.23 -26.88 18.40
C HIS A 61 4.54 -26.13 18.70
N GLN A 62 5.05 -25.37 17.74
CA GLN A 62 6.23 -24.51 17.88
C GLN A 62 5.87 -23.07 17.51
N PRO A 63 4.96 -22.45 18.27
CA PRO A 63 4.41 -21.17 17.85
C PRO A 63 5.47 -20.09 17.88
N SER A 64 5.39 -19.23 16.87
CA SER A 64 6.32 -18.13 16.65
C SER A 64 5.54 -16.85 16.37
N GLU A 65 6.04 -15.72 16.85
CA GLU A 65 5.54 -14.41 16.43
C GLU A 65 6.04 -14.01 15.03
N GLU A 66 6.80 -14.89 14.39
CA GLU A 66 7.20 -14.72 13.00
C GLU A 66 6.06 -15.06 12.05
N ASP A 67 6.09 -14.43 10.88
CA ASP A 67 5.26 -14.83 9.77
C ASP A 67 5.95 -16.01 9.07
N LEU A 68 5.27 -17.15 9.03
CA LEU A 68 5.79 -18.41 8.51
C LEU A 68 5.32 -18.64 7.07
N LEU A 69 6.15 -19.27 6.25
CA LEU A 69 5.85 -19.74 4.91
C LEU A 69 6.14 -21.23 4.80
N ILE A 70 5.10 -22.02 4.54
CA ILE A 70 5.18 -23.43 4.13
C ILE A 70 5.33 -23.44 2.61
N GLU A 71 6.56 -23.61 2.13
CA GLU A 71 6.84 -23.63 0.69
C GLU A 71 6.61 -25.03 0.08
N SER A 72 7.04 -26.08 0.79
CA SER A 72 6.92 -27.47 0.34
C SER A 72 6.81 -28.45 1.53
N ASP A 73 6.76 -29.75 1.25
CA ASP A 73 6.72 -30.80 2.28
C ASP A 73 7.89 -30.68 3.26
N LYS A 74 7.59 -30.30 4.51
CA LYS A 74 8.55 -30.13 5.62
C LYS A 74 9.52 -28.95 5.47
N GLU A 75 9.28 -28.03 4.54
CA GLU A 75 10.06 -26.79 4.41
C GLU A 75 9.24 -25.60 4.90
N VAL A 76 9.59 -25.11 6.10
CA VAL A 76 8.99 -23.94 6.73
C VAL A 76 10.04 -22.85 6.86
N TYR A 77 9.72 -21.67 6.34
CA TYR A 77 10.58 -20.49 6.39
C TYR A 77 9.96 -19.41 7.27
N GLY A 78 10.79 -18.68 8.01
CA GLY A 78 10.38 -17.45 8.69
C GLY A 78 10.76 -16.23 7.84
N LEU A 79 9.87 -15.27 7.68
CA LEU A 79 10.18 -14.03 6.97
C LEU A 79 11.24 -13.21 7.74
N ARG A 80 12.17 -12.60 7.00
CA ARG A 80 13.27 -11.79 7.55
C ARG A 80 13.48 -10.53 6.72
N LEU A 81 13.85 -9.44 7.41
CA LEU A 81 14.25 -8.19 6.79
C LEU A 81 15.77 -8.17 6.59
N ASN A 82 16.22 -7.71 5.42
CA ASN A 82 17.64 -7.54 5.10
C ASN A 82 17.87 -6.17 4.46
N HIS A 83 19.07 -5.63 4.61
CA HIS A 83 19.48 -4.44 3.86
C HIS A 83 19.62 -4.77 2.37
N SER A 84 19.03 -3.94 1.51
CA SER A 84 19.26 -4.03 0.07
C SER A 84 20.61 -3.43 -0.29
N SER A 85 21.47 -4.23 -0.94
CA SER A 85 22.78 -3.79 -1.46
C SER A 85 22.76 -3.44 -2.95
N LYS A 86 21.59 -3.50 -3.61
CA LYS A 86 21.44 -3.39 -5.07
C LYS A 86 21.12 -1.98 -5.57
N LEU A 87 21.42 -0.94 -4.79
CA LEU A 87 21.12 0.44 -5.18
C LEU A 87 21.98 0.91 -6.37
N ASP A 88 23.21 0.39 -6.48
CA ASP A 88 24.15 0.78 -7.53
C ASP A 88 23.79 0.22 -8.92
N GLU A 89 22.84 -0.71 -8.99
CA GLU A 89 22.35 -1.32 -10.23
C GLU A 89 21.10 -0.62 -10.79
N LEU A 90 20.58 0.40 -10.08
CA LEU A 90 19.37 1.10 -10.48
C LEU A 90 19.64 2.04 -11.67
N LYS A 91 18.83 1.88 -12.72
CA LYS A 91 18.81 2.84 -13.83
C LYS A 91 18.06 4.09 -13.43
N GLU A 92 18.49 5.23 -13.97
CA GLU A 92 17.72 6.47 -13.82
C GLU A 92 16.35 6.33 -14.48
N LEU A 93 15.32 6.85 -13.83
CA LEU A 93 13.97 6.93 -14.40
C LEU A 93 13.95 8.00 -15.50
N GLU A 94 13.79 7.57 -16.75
CA GLU A 94 13.54 8.44 -17.88
C GLU A 94 12.04 8.61 -18.08
N LEU A 95 11.55 9.85 -17.99
CA LEU A 95 10.15 10.17 -18.20
C LEU A 95 9.88 10.43 -19.67
N ASN A 96 8.81 9.83 -20.20
CA ASN A 96 8.28 10.19 -21.51
C ASN A 96 7.81 11.67 -21.49
N PRO A 97 8.37 12.55 -22.33
CA PRO A 97 8.03 13.97 -22.37
C PRO A 97 6.60 14.22 -22.88
N ASP A 98 6.06 13.30 -23.68
CA ASP A 98 4.69 13.33 -24.20
C ASP A 98 3.71 12.52 -23.32
N GLY A 99 4.16 12.07 -22.14
CA GLY A 99 3.35 11.33 -21.18
C GLY A 99 2.65 12.21 -20.16
N THR A 100 1.55 11.68 -19.61
CA THR A 100 0.86 12.24 -18.43
C THR A 100 1.18 11.43 -17.18
N TYR A 101 1.42 12.13 -16.07
CA TYR A 101 1.71 11.53 -14.78
C TYR A 101 0.62 11.87 -13.78
N ILE A 102 -0.03 10.85 -13.21
CA ILE A 102 -1.11 11.04 -12.23
C ILE A 102 -0.54 10.90 -10.81
N ILE A 103 -0.91 11.82 -9.92
CA ILE A 103 -0.62 11.74 -8.49
C ILE A 103 -1.93 11.78 -7.71
N SER A 104 -2.32 10.68 -7.07
CA SER A 104 -3.48 10.69 -6.17
C SER A 104 -3.10 11.15 -4.78
N GLY A 105 -3.99 11.86 -4.08
CA GLY A 105 -3.61 12.53 -2.83
C GLY A 105 -2.66 13.69 -3.11
N GLY A 106 -2.76 14.30 -4.29
CA GLY A 106 -1.77 15.25 -4.82
C GLY A 106 -1.61 16.55 -4.03
N GLN A 107 -2.57 16.86 -3.16
CA GLN A 107 -2.50 18.00 -2.23
C GLN A 107 -2.00 17.62 -0.83
N GLY A 108 -1.67 16.36 -0.59
CA GLY A 108 -1.01 15.90 0.63
C GLY A 108 0.50 16.10 0.55
N ALA A 109 1.19 16.11 1.69
CA ALA A 109 2.63 16.36 1.73
C ALA A 109 3.43 15.43 0.80
N LEU A 110 3.15 14.11 0.84
CA LEU A 110 3.81 13.13 -0.05
C LEU A 110 3.41 13.30 -1.51
N GLY A 111 2.20 13.77 -1.79
CA GLY A 111 1.75 14.11 -3.13
C GLY A 111 2.54 15.31 -3.70
N LEU A 112 2.77 16.33 -2.89
CA LEU A 112 3.57 17.51 -3.27
C LEU A 112 5.06 17.18 -3.42
N VAL A 113 5.62 16.32 -2.56
CA VAL A 113 6.98 15.77 -2.76
C VAL A 113 7.07 15.07 -4.11
N SER A 114 6.10 14.21 -4.41
CA SER A 114 6.05 13.47 -5.69
C SER A 114 5.89 14.41 -6.88
N LEU A 115 5.10 15.47 -6.73
CA LEU A 115 4.94 16.51 -7.75
C LEU A 115 6.26 17.22 -8.04
N ARG A 116 6.94 17.71 -7.00
CA ARG A 116 8.25 18.36 -7.14
C ARG A 116 9.26 17.44 -7.83
N LEU A 117 9.30 16.18 -7.43
CA LEU A 117 10.18 15.19 -8.05
C LEU A 117 9.88 14.99 -9.54
N LEU A 118 8.60 14.85 -9.92
CA LEU A 118 8.22 14.67 -11.32
C LEU A 118 8.55 15.90 -12.18
N VAL A 119 8.28 17.11 -11.67
CA VAL A 119 8.66 18.37 -12.36
C VAL A 119 10.18 18.43 -12.53
N GLN A 120 10.95 18.16 -11.47
CA GLN A 120 12.41 18.13 -11.53
C GLN A 120 12.95 17.09 -12.52
N LYS A 121 12.27 15.95 -12.66
CA LYS A 121 12.59 14.89 -13.64
C LYS A 121 12.07 15.19 -15.06
N GLY A 122 11.46 16.35 -15.28
CA GLY A 122 11.08 16.84 -16.60
C GLY A 122 9.69 16.41 -17.06
N ALA A 123 8.82 15.91 -16.18
CA ALA A 123 7.43 15.60 -16.51
C ALA A 123 6.72 16.86 -17.03
N ARG A 124 6.16 16.79 -18.25
CA ARG A 124 5.49 17.95 -18.88
C ARG A 124 4.01 18.07 -18.55
N ASN A 125 3.32 16.94 -18.38
CA ASN A 125 1.89 16.92 -18.10
C ASN A 125 1.64 16.13 -16.81
N ILE A 126 1.07 16.79 -15.81
CA ILE A 126 0.85 16.20 -14.49
C ILE A 126 -0.58 16.46 -14.05
N ILE A 127 -1.23 15.44 -13.52
CA ILE A 127 -2.58 15.52 -12.96
C ILE A 127 -2.53 15.18 -11.49
N LEU A 128 -2.95 16.11 -10.65
CA LEU A 128 -3.19 15.91 -9.24
C LEU A 128 -4.64 15.50 -9.02
N LEU A 129 -4.86 14.39 -8.32
CA LEU A 129 -6.19 13.96 -7.90
C LEU A 129 -6.35 14.19 -6.40
N SER A 130 -7.44 14.87 -6.02
CA SER A 130 -7.81 15.10 -4.63
C SER A 130 -9.33 15.24 -4.50
N ARG A 131 -9.88 14.88 -3.33
CA ARG A 131 -11.30 15.06 -3.02
C ARG A 131 -11.66 16.53 -2.78
N SER A 132 -10.72 17.31 -2.26
CA SER A 132 -10.91 18.73 -1.94
C SER A 132 -10.58 19.61 -3.15
N SER A 133 -11.19 20.80 -3.18
CA SER A 133 -10.70 21.90 -3.99
C SER A 133 -9.26 22.28 -3.62
N LEU A 134 -8.63 23.13 -4.43
CA LEU A 134 -7.29 23.66 -4.17
C LEU A 134 -7.24 24.29 -2.78
N LYS A 135 -6.36 23.79 -1.91
CA LYS A 135 -6.11 24.36 -0.60
C LYS A 135 -5.25 25.63 -0.72
N GLU A 136 -5.50 26.58 0.18
CA GLU A 136 -4.82 27.87 0.18
C GLU A 136 -3.31 27.74 0.41
N ASP A 137 -2.91 26.86 1.32
CA ASP A 137 -1.50 26.54 1.64
C ASP A 137 -0.73 25.85 0.50
N VAL A 138 -1.44 25.28 -0.48
CA VAL A 138 -0.86 24.63 -1.66
C VAL A 138 -0.83 25.57 -2.88
N HIS A 139 -1.59 26.67 -2.83
CA HIS A 139 -1.85 27.52 -4.00
C HIS A 139 -0.56 28.14 -4.58
N GLU A 140 0.28 28.71 -3.73
CA GLU A 140 1.52 29.37 -4.15
C GLU A 140 2.51 28.38 -4.78
N GLU A 141 2.70 27.22 -4.14
CA GLU A 141 3.58 26.17 -4.65
C GLU A 141 3.11 25.67 -6.02
N LEU A 142 1.81 25.38 -6.16
CA LEU A 142 1.26 24.89 -7.41
C LEU A 142 1.41 25.91 -8.54
N ASN A 143 1.22 27.20 -8.26
CA ASN A 143 1.43 28.27 -9.23
C ASN A 143 2.89 28.44 -9.63
N ALA A 144 3.83 28.18 -8.72
CA ALA A 144 5.25 28.18 -9.04
C ALA A 144 5.59 27.04 -10.00
N LEU A 145 5.18 25.81 -9.68
CA LEU A 145 5.47 24.61 -10.48
C LEU A 145 4.77 24.61 -11.85
N ARG A 146 3.62 25.26 -11.96
CA ARG A 146 2.90 25.48 -13.24
C ARG A 146 3.69 26.29 -14.27
N LYS A 147 4.75 26.97 -13.86
CA LYS A 147 5.66 27.66 -14.79
C LYS A 147 6.58 26.70 -15.54
N GLU A 148 6.77 25.50 -15.01
CA GLU A 148 7.71 24.48 -15.53
C GLU A 148 7.00 23.31 -16.22
N SER A 149 5.80 22.97 -15.73
CA SER A 149 4.98 21.87 -16.23
C SER A 149 3.52 22.26 -16.32
N ASN A 150 2.76 21.58 -17.19
CA ASN A 150 1.32 21.68 -17.28
C ASN A 150 0.68 20.84 -16.17
N ILE A 151 0.12 21.51 -15.15
CA ILE A 151 -0.37 20.84 -13.93
C ILE A 151 -1.85 21.15 -13.70
N GLU A 152 -2.66 20.10 -13.78
CA GLU A 152 -4.10 20.16 -13.52
C GLU A 152 -4.45 19.51 -12.19
N LEU A 153 -5.37 20.13 -11.46
CA LEU A 153 -5.93 19.58 -10.24
C LEU A 153 -7.38 19.19 -10.51
N LEU A 154 -7.65 17.89 -10.52
CA LEU A 154 -8.98 17.36 -10.73
C LEU A 154 -9.57 16.85 -9.42
N LYS A 155 -10.82 17.22 -9.18
CA LYS A 155 -11.58 16.69 -8.05
C LYS A 155 -11.92 15.23 -8.31
N CYS A 156 -11.37 14.33 -7.52
CA CYS A 156 -11.56 12.89 -7.69
C CYS A 156 -11.38 12.17 -6.35
N ASP A 157 -12.39 11.38 -5.97
CA ASP A 157 -12.21 10.36 -4.95
C ASP A 157 -11.73 9.07 -5.61
N VAL A 158 -10.45 8.72 -5.42
CA VAL A 158 -9.86 7.56 -6.09
C VAL A 158 -10.46 6.23 -5.64
N SER A 159 -11.09 6.17 -4.47
CA SER A 159 -11.81 4.96 -4.04
C SER A 159 -13.13 4.77 -4.78
N ASN A 160 -13.63 5.79 -5.49
CA ASN A 160 -14.83 5.74 -6.30
C ASN A 160 -14.47 5.54 -7.77
N GLU A 161 -14.77 4.36 -8.31
CA GLU A 161 -14.49 4.01 -9.71
C GLU A 161 -15.09 5.01 -10.70
N THR A 162 -16.30 5.52 -10.43
CA THR A 162 -17.00 6.46 -11.32
C THR A 162 -16.26 7.79 -11.40
N ASP A 163 -15.69 8.27 -10.29
CA ASP A 163 -14.91 9.51 -10.28
C ASP A 163 -13.58 9.34 -11.03
N VAL A 164 -12.92 8.19 -10.90
CA VAL A 164 -11.71 7.89 -11.68
C VAL A 164 -12.02 7.77 -13.18
N ARG A 165 -13.17 7.21 -13.56
CA ARG A 165 -13.62 7.16 -14.96
C ARG A 165 -13.85 8.56 -15.54
N LYS A 166 -14.44 9.49 -14.77
CA LYS A 166 -14.59 10.89 -15.20
C LYS A 166 -13.25 11.56 -15.49
N VAL A 167 -12.18 11.21 -14.77
CA VAL A 167 -10.83 11.71 -15.09
C VAL A 167 -10.37 11.20 -16.46
N LYS A 168 -10.61 9.93 -16.77
CA LYS A 168 -10.28 9.35 -18.09
C LYS A 168 -11.12 9.96 -19.23
N GLU A 169 -12.39 10.23 -18.96
CA GLU A 169 -13.28 10.94 -19.90
C GLU A 169 -12.76 12.36 -20.15
N TRP A 170 -12.47 13.12 -19.10
CA TRP A 170 -11.91 14.47 -19.20
C TRP A 170 -10.60 14.51 -20.00
N LEU A 171 -9.68 13.57 -19.76
CA LEU A 171 -8.44 13.41 -20.52
C LEU A 171 -8.71 13.29 -22.02
N SER A 172 -9.74 12.51 -22.39
CA SER A 172 -10.14 12.29 -23.78
C SER A 172 -10.79 13.53 -24.38
N GLU A 173 -11.66 14.21 -23.64
CA GLU A 173 -12.38 15.41 -24.10
C GLU A 173 -11.45 16.57 -24.44
N VAL A 174 -10.40 16.78 -23.65
CA VAL A 174 -9.44 17.88 -23.86
C VAL A 174 -8.25 17.47 -24.74
N ASN A 175 -8.26 16.25 -25.31
CA ASN A 175 -7.14 15.67 -26.05
C ASN A 175 -5.81 15.71 -25.27
N TRP A 176 -5.88 15.40 -23.97
CA TRP A 176 -4.70 15.36 -23.11
C TRP A 176 -3.83 14.13 -23.43
N PRO A 177 -2.50 14.21 -23.28
CA PRO A 177 -1.64 13.06 -23.58
C PRO A 177 -1.91 11.84 -22.69
N ASN A 178 -1.64 10.64 -23.22
CA ASN A 178 -1.89 9.38 -22.53
C ASN A 178 -1.15 9.27 -21.19
N VAL A 179 -1.75 8.59 -20.23
CA VAL A 179 -1.14 8.33 -18.91
C VAL A 179 0.02 7.36 -19.07
N LYS A 180 1.19 7.74 -18.55
CA LYS A 180 2.45 6.98 -18.60
C LYS A 180 3.00 6.62 -17.22
N GLY A 181 2.60 7.33 -16.18
CA GLY A 181 2.99 6.96 -14.83
C GLY A 181 1.94 7.36 -13.81
N ILE A 182 1.84 6.58 -12.74
CA ILE A 182 0.89 6.85 -11.65
C ILE A 182 1.66 6.73 -10.33
N ILE A 183 1.50 7.72 -9.45
CA ILE A 183 1.99 7.70 -8.08
C ILE A 183 0.78 7.78 -7.14
N HIS A 184 0.49 6.67 -6.48
CA HIS A 184 -0.63 6.56 -5.56
C HIS A 184 -0.21 6.90 -4.13
N THR A 185 -0.36 8.17 -3.75
CA THR A 185 -0.08 8.64 -2.38
C THR A 185 -1.33 8.90 -1.55
N ALA A 186 -2.52 8.59 -2.05
CA ALA A 186 -3.76 8.81 -1.30
C ALA A 186 -3.77 7.91 -0.06
N GLY A 187 -4.31 8.44 1.03
CA GLY A 187 -4.35 7.76 2.31
C GLY A 187 -5.09 8.61 3.33
N VAL A 188 -5.79 7.94 4.23
CA VAL A 188 -6.46 8.56 5.38
C VAL A 188 -6.11 7.73 6.60
N LEU A 189 -5.68 8.42 7.66
CA LEU A 189 -5.50 7.84 8.98
C LEU A 189 -6.85 7.84 9.71
N SER A 190 -7.13 6.74 10.40
CA SER A 190 -8.32 6.58 11.23
C SER A 190 -7.91 5.74 12.44
N ASP A 191 -6.98 6.32 13.19
CA ASP A 191 -6.23 5.60 14.20
C ASP A 191 -7.10 5.30 15.42
N ALA A 192 -7.06 4.06 15.86
CA ALA A 192 -7.70 3.54 17.06
C ALA A 192 -7.03 2.21 17.42
N VAL A 193 -6.91 1.93 18.72
CA VAL A 193 -6.58 0.57 19.18
C VAL A 193 -7.57 -0.42 18.61
N ILE A 194 -7.14 -1.66 18.36
CA ILE A 194 -7.94 -2.70 17.69
C ILE A 194 -9.30 -2.91 18.36
N GLN A 195 -9.39 -2.82 19.69
CA GLN A 195 -10.65 -2.93 20.43
C GLN A 195 -11.69 -1.86 20.06
N ASN A 196 -11.22 -0.71 19.58
CA ASN A 196 -12.04 0.44 19.20
C ASN A 196 -12.10 0.63 17.68
N GLN A 197 -11.46 -0.24 16.90
CA GLN A 197 -11.62 -0.23 15.44
C GLN A 197 -13.02 -0.70 15.08
N THR A 198 -13.61 -0.08 14.07
CA THR A 198 -14.91 -0.45 13.51
C THR A 198 -14.74 -0.86 12.05
N SER A 199 -15.76 -1.47 11.46
CA SER A 199 -15.78 -1.73 10.02
C SER A 199 -15.64 -0.43 9.20
N GLU A 200 -16.16 0.69 9.72
CA GLU A 200 -16.09 1.99 9.05
C GLU A 200 -14.67 2.58 9.07
N THR A 201 -13.96 2.49 10.21
CA THR A 201 -12.57 2.99 10.30
C THR A 201 -11.61 2.10 9.51
N LEU A 202 -11.88 0.78 9.43
CA LEU A 202 -11.20 -0.14 8.53
C LEU A 202 -11.41 0.24 7.06
N GLU A 203 -12.68 0.35 6.64
CA GLU A 203 -13.05 0.71 5.27
C GLU A 203 -12.50 2.08 4.87
N THR A 204 -12.47 3.06 5.77
CA THR A 204 -11.95 4.40 5.48
C THR A 204 -10.49 4.37 5.00
N SER A 205 -9.63 3.62 5.70
CA SER A 205 -8.21 3.49 5.31
C SER A 205 -8.06 2.60 4.08
N TYR A 206 -8.80 1.50 4.04
CA TYR A 206 -8.77 0.52 2.96
C TYR A 206 -9.24 1.12 1.62
N ALA A 207 -10.33 1.88 1.61
CA ALA A 207 -10.88 2.50 0.42
C ALA A 207 -9.87 3.46 -0.24
N ALA A 208 -9.26 4.35 0.55
CA ALA A 208 -8.33 5.34 0.02
C ALA A 208 -7.07 4.72 -0.58
N LYS A 209 -6.61 3.58 -0.04
CA LYS A 209 -5.38 2.87 -0.44
C LYS A 209 -5.65 1.78 -1.48
N VAL A 210 -6.48 0.81 -1.12
CA VAL A 210 -6.65 -0.44 -1.87
C VAL A 210 -7.66 -0.26 -3.00
N HIS A 211 -8.87 0.24 -2.71
CA HIS A 211 -9.84 0.54 -3.77
C HIS A 211 -9.29 1.63 -4.70
N GLY A 212 -8.61 2.64 -4.14
CA GLY A 212 -7.86 3.66 -4.88
C GLY A 212 -6.87 3.08 -5.88
N ALA A 213 -5.97 2.20 -5.43
CA ALA A 213 -4.99 1.55 -6.29
C ALA A 213 -5.65 0.71 -7.38
N HIS A 214 -6.67 -0.10 -7.06
CA HIS A 214 -7.41 -0.90 -8.04
C HIS A 214 -8.05 -0.04 -9.13
N ASN A 215 -8.78 1.01 -8.75
CA ASN A 215 -9.44 1.87 -9.73
C ASN A 215 -8.44 2.55 -10.65
N LEU A 216 -7.34 3.08 -10.09
CA LEU A 216 -6.29 3.73 -10.89
C LEU A 216 -5.61 2.75 -11.84
N HIS A 217 -5.28 1.55 -11.34
CA HIS A 217 -4.73 0.47 -12.13
C HIS A 217 -5.69 0.09 -13.27
N ASP A 218 -6.88 -0.42 -12.97
CA ASP A 218 -7.80 -0.98 -13.97
C ASP A 218 -8.23 0.04 -15.04
N ILE A 219 -8.33 1.32 -14.67
CA ILE A 219 -8.79 2.37 -15.60
C ILE A 219 -7.66 2.89 -16.49
N PHE A 220 -6.41 2.94 -15.99
CA PHE A 220 -5.28 3.55 -16.71
C PHE A 220 -4.20 2.54 -17.15
N LEU A 221 -4.45 1.24 -16.99
CA LEU A 221 -3.55 0.17 -17.44
C LEU A 221 -3.32 0.16 -18.97
N PRO A 222 -2.10 -0.22 -19.43
CA PRO A 222 -0.85 -0.26 -18.68
C PRO A 222 -0.08 1.08 -18.77
N PRO A 223 0.18 1.78 -17.65
CA PRO A 223 1.19 2.83 -17.65
C PRO A 223 2.59 2.22 -17.74
N ASP A 224 3.60 3.05 -18.00
CA ASP A 224 5.00 2.63 -17.97
C ASP A 224 5.43 2.27 -16.53
N PHE A 225 4.81 2.88 -15.51
CA PHE A 225 4.93 2.47 -14.10
C PHE A 225 3.70 2.84 -13.23
N LEU A 226 3.49 2.06 -12.17
CA LEU A 226 2.59 2.38 -11.05
C LEU A 226 3.37 2.29 -9.73
N LEU A 227 3.46 3.41 -9.02
CA LEU A 227 4.17 3.52 -7.76
C LEU A 227 3.16 3.68 -6.61
N LEU A 228 3.14 2.74 -5.68
CA LEU A 228 2.21 2.71 -4.56
C LEU A 228 2.94 3.12 -3.27
N PHE A 229 2.44 4.14 -2.59
CA PHE A 229 3.01 4.57 -1.32
C PHE A 229 2.34 3.79 -0.19
N SER A 230 3.04 2.74 0.24
CA SER A 230 2.73 1.94 1.41
C SER A 230 3.43 2.52 2.65
N SER A 231 3.51 1.76 3.74
CA SER A 231 4.12 2.17 5.00
C SER A 231 4.86 1.02 5.68
N ALA A 232 5.90 1.38 6.43
CA ALA A 232 6.59 0.47 7.35
C ALA A 232 5.64 -0.19 8.36
N ALA A 233 4.48 0.42 8.66
CA ALA A 233 3.43 -0.19 9.48
C ALA A 233 2.91 -1.52 8.92
N ALA A 234 2.96 -1.74 7.59
CA ALA A 234 2.63 -3.03 6.98
C ALA A 234 3.64 -4.14 7.34
N THR A 235 4.90 -3.76 7.58
CA THR A 235 5.97 -4.72 7.92
C THR A 235 6.11 -4.95 9.41
N PHE A 236 6.04 -3.90 10.22
CA PHE A 236 6.31 -3.98 11.66
C PHE A 236 5.05 -3.94 12.52
N GLY A 237 3.90 -3.58 11.95
CA GLY A 237 2.77 -3.13 12.74
C GLY A 237 3.01 -1.72 13.31
N SER A 238 1.95 -1.11 13.82
CA SER A 238 2.02 0.15 14.56
C SER A 238 0.81 0.22 15.48
N ALA A 239 1.05 0.32 16.80
CA ALA A 239 -0.01 0.35 17.81
C ALA A 239 -0.98 1.51 17.55
N GLY A 240 -2.28 1.23 17.57
CA GLY A 240 -3.34 2.18 17.20
C GLY A 240 -3.60 2.29 15.70
N GLN A 241 -2.83 1.61 14.85
CA GLN A 241 -2.90 1.73 13.39
C GLN A 241 -3.19 0.39 12.70
N GLY A 242 -4.02 -0.47 13.33
CA GLY A 242 -4.34 -1.80 12.79
C GLY A 242 -5.00 -1.75 11.41
N ASN A 243 -5.91 -0.80 11.19
CA ASN A 243 -6.54 -0.56 9.89
C ASN A 243 -5.55 -0.08 8.82
N TYR A 244 -4.65 0.82 9.18
CA TYR A 244 -3.64 1.36 8.27
C TYR A 244 -2.61 0.29 7.91
N ALA A 245 -2.15 -0.50 8.88
CA ALA A 245 -1.25 -1.64 8.64
C ALA A 245 -1.92 -2.67 7.71
N ALA A 246 -3.20 -2.97 7.92
CA ALA A 246 -3.99 -3.85 7.05
C ALA A 246 -4.07 -3.32 5.61
N ALA A 247 -4.50 -2.07 5.43
CA ALA A 247 -4.64 -1.46 4.11
C ALA A 247 -3.32 -1.43 3.32
N ASN A 248 -2.21 -1.06 3.97
CA ASN A 248 -0.90 -1.01 3.33
C ASN A 248 -0.35 -2.42 3.04
N SER A 249 -0.62 -3.42 3.88
CA SER A 249 -0.21 -4.81 3.61
C SER A 249 -0.95 -5.39 2.40
N THR A 250 -2.24 -5.08 2.24
CA THR A 250 -2.97 -5.44 1.02
C THR A 250 -2.41 -4.70 -0.20
N LEU A 251 -2.06 -3.42 -0.06
CA LEU A 251 -1.45 -2.64 -1.13
C LEU A 251 -0.12 -3.23 -1.62
N ASP A 252 0.70 -3.73 -0.69
CA ASP A 252 1.96 -4.42 -1.01
C ASP A 252 1.71 -5.73 -1.77
N ALA A 253 0.73 -6.52 -1.32
CA ALA A 253 0.36 -7.77 -1.97
C ALA A 253 -0.24 -7.56 -3.37
N LEU A 254 -0.96 -6.46 -3.59
CA LEU A 254 -1.40 -6.06 -4.93
C LEU A 254 -0.23 -5.74 -5.85
N ALA A 255 0.76 -5.01 -5.35
CA ALA A 255 1.97 -4.70 -6.11
C ALA A 255 2.71 -5.97 -6.53
N GLU A 256 2.87 -6.92 -5.61
CA GLU A 256 3.48 -8.22 -5.88
C GLU A 256 2.67 -8.99 -6.94
N LYS A 257 1.34 -9.06 -6.79
CA LYS A 257 0.46 -9.72 -7.77
C LYS A 257 0.59 -9.12 -9.17
N TRP A 258 0.54 -7.78 -9.29
CA TRP A 258 0.65 -7.11 -10.58
C TRP A 258 2.05 -7.25 -11.18
N SER A 259 3.10 -7.14 -10.35
CA SER A 259 4.49 -7.35 -10.79
C SER A 259 4.73 -8.78 -11.29
N ASN A 260 4.16 -9.80 -10.63
CA ASN A 260 4.21 -11.19 -11.09
C ASN A 260 3.49 -11.42 -12.43
N ASN A 261 2.60 -10.50 -12.83
CA ASN A 261 1.97 -10.49 -14.15
C ASN A 261 2.79 -9.69 -15.21
N ASN A 262 4.05 -9.38 -14.91
CA ASN A 262 4.98 -8.59 -15.74
C ASN A 262 4.57 -7.12 -15.91
N GLU A 263 3.84 -6.56 -14.94
CA GLU A 263 3.53 -5.14 -14.91
C GLU A 263 4.56 -4.38 -14.08
N ASN A 264 4.85 -3.14 -14.47
CA ASN A 264 5.83 -2.29 -13.77
C ASN A 264 5.19 -1.62 -12.55
N VAL A 265 4.93 -2.41 -11.50
CA VAL A 265 4.40 -1.91 -10.23
C VAL A 265 5.44 -2.02 -9.13
N LEU A 266 5.56 -0.95 -8.34
CA LEU A 266 6.38 -0.93 -7.13
C LEU A 266 5.55 -0.42 -5.95
N SER A 267 5.56 -1.15 -4.84
CA SER A 267 5.13 -0.62 -3.54
C SER A 267 6.33 -0.24 -2.70
N ILE A 268 6.30 0.95 -2.10
CA ILE A 268 7.33 1.42 -1.17
C ILE A 268 6.73 1.59 0.21
N GLN A 269 7.24 0.82 1.16
CA GLN A 269 6.90 0.93 2.57
C GLN A 269 7.70 2.04 3.25
N TRP A 270 7.17 3.26 3.22
CA TRP A 270 7.85 4.41 3.80
C TRP A 270 7.88 4.38 5.33
N GLY A 271 9.01 4.80 5.91
CA GLY A 271 9.12 5.18 7.32
C GLY A 271 8.59 6.60 7.56
N ALA A 272 8.95 7.18 8.71
CA ALA A 272 8.58 8.56 9.06
C ALA A 272 9.28 9.60 8.15
N TRP A 273 8.57 10.68 7.82
CA TRP A 273 9.07 11.80 7.02
C TRP A 273 9.18 13.06 7.89
N SER A 274 10.25 13.85 7.74
CA SER A 274 10.55 15.00 8.61
C SER A 274 9.74 16.28 8.35
N ASP A 275 9.33 16.51 7.11
CA ASP A 275 8.79 17.81 6.65
C ASP A 275 7.26 17.78 6.38
N GLY A 276 6.54 16.93 7.11
CA GLY A 276 5.08 16.79 7.03
C GLY A 276 4.59 15.59 6.22
N GLY A 277 3.40 15.09 6.56
CA GLY A 277 2.84 13.84 6.04
C GLY A 277 2.18 13.02 7.15
N MET A 278 2.07 11.70 6.96
CA MET A 278 1.57 10.76 7.98
C MET A 278 2.68 10.32 8.94
N ALA A 279 3.40 11.29 9.52
CA ALA A 279 4.38 11.12 10.60
C ALA A 279 4.54 12.43 11.36
#